data_AF-A0A2S0M7U5-F1
#
_entry.id   AF-A0A2S0M7U5-F1
#
_cell.length_a   1.000
_cell.length_b   1.000
_cell.length_c   1.000
_cell.angle_alpha   90.00
_cell.angle_beta   90.00
_cell.angle_gamma   90.00
#
_symmetry.space_group_name_H-M   'P 1'
#
loop_
_entity.id
_entity.type
_entity.pdbx_description
1 polymer ?
#
loop_
_entity_poly.entity_id
_entity_poly.type
_entity_poly.pdbx_seq_one_letter_code
_entity_poly.pdbx_strand_id
1 'polypeptide(L)'
;METQTLKIKEIPTNQQYWFFRTEAGSYYPDFYFNDYIAYGWDDFTNIEDLKEALHSDEKKTLLKEEFKKKYPDEKREGLAINQMLLFIDTMKIGDIVLIPSAGGDQLAIGVIKSDVYIYDNKSSEDIDDILDDEERGYKSCPYLKRRNIQWIKTIKKGKLDPHLYKLMCARNTISDASNYDMYIDRDMYPIYLKNGKVYISLRVEQKEGISALDMSNLLSSSLFILHAFEDEKIKSEIDSLEVKMMVESPGVIQFIGYAAATTMLLGSISQFAFGADINFEIAGQTYSIHSNGAAQAYIDYKKEEHRHEETMEQEKNHHELDIQISNLKKSLEQMQVSIPEELKN
;
A
#
# COMPACT_ATOMS: atom_id res chain seq x y z
N MET A 1 6.49 8.64 -29.98
CA MET A 1 6.28 7.73 -28.84
C MET A 1 4.83 7.88 -28.43
N GLU A 2 4.14 6.79 -28.09
CA GLU A 2 2.78 6.87 -27.54
C GLU A 2 2.88 7.45 -26.13
N THR A 3 2.13 8.51 -25.86
CA THR A 3 2.11 9.16 -24.54
C THR A 3 1.28 8.32 -23.58
N GLN A 4 1.92 7.76 -22.55
CA GLN A 4 1.24 6.92 -21.56
C GLN A 4 0.59 7.79 -20.49
N THR A 5 -0.64 7.49 -20.05
CA THR A 5 -1.26 8.18 -18.91
C THR A 5 -1.27 7.27 -17.68
N LEU A 6 -0.51 7.64 -16.66
CA LEU A 6 -0.39 6.98 -15.38
C LEU A 6 -1.43 7.55 -14.41
N LYS A 7 -2.43 6.74 -14.08
CA LYS A 7 -3.45 7.10 -13.09
C LYS A 7 -2.98 6.72 -11.70
N ILE A 8 -2.74 7.71 -10.84
CA ILE A 8 -2.28 7.45 -9.48
C ILE A 8 -3.42 6.89 -8.63
N LYS A 9 -3.13 5.82 -7.88
CA LYS A 9 -4.11 5.22 -6.97
C LYS A 9 -4.39 6.17 -5.80
N GLU A 10 -5.63 6.61 -5.68
CA GLU A 10 -6.12 7.31 -4.48
C GLU A 10 -6.56 6.29 -3.42
N ILE A 11 -5.97 6.40 -2.23
CA ILE A 11 -6.31 5.61 -1.05
C ILE A 11 -7.22 6.45 -0.16
N PRO A 12 -8.42 5.95 0.20
CA PRO A 12 -9.35 6.68 1.07
C PRO A 12 -8.72 7.04 2.42
N THR A 13 -9.00 8.24 2.91
CA THR A 13 -8.41 8.76 4.17
C THR A 13 -8.87 7.99 5.41
N ASN A 14 -10.07 7.42 5.37
CA ASN A 14 -10.69 6.71 6.49
C ASN A 14 -10.54 5.18 6.36
N GLN A 15 -9.63 4.72 5.51
CA GLN A 15 -9.41 3.29 5.32
C GLN A 15 -8.79 2.66 6.55
N GLN A 16 -9.39 1.60 7.10
CA GLN A 16 -8.81 0.84 8.21
C GLN A 16 -8.09 -0.41 7.71
N TYR A 17 -7.15 -0.89 8.52
CA TYR A 17 -6.30 -2.03 8.20
C TYR A 17 -6.42 -3.07 9.30
N TRP A 18 -6.57 -4.33 8.91
CA TRP A 18 -6.83 -5.44 9.81
C TRP A 18 -5.84 -6.57 9.56
N PHE A 19 -5.12 -6.98 10.59
CA PHE A 19 -4.38 -8.24 10.54
C PHE A 19 -5.29 -9.37 11.02
N PHE A 20 -5.56 -10.31 10.13
CA PHE A 20 -6.47 -11.42 10.35
C PHE A 20 -5.68 -12.74 10.35
N ARG A 21 -5.45 -13.30 11.54
CA ARG A 21 -4.80 -14.60 11.69
C ARG A 21 -5.76 -15.72 11.32
N THR A 22 -5.30 -16.59 10.44
CA THR A 22 -5.89 -17.91 10.21
C THR A 22 -5.44 -18.86 11.32
N GLU A 23 -6.18 -19.95 11.58
CA GLU A 23 -5.83 -20.95 12.61
C GLU A 23 -4.44 -21.56 12.35
N ALA A 24 -3.41 -20.93 12.92
CA ALA A 24 -1.99 -21.21 12.65
C ALA A 24 -1.61 -21.22 11.15
N GLY A 25 -2.36 -20.54 10.28
CA GLY A 25 -2.13 -20.59 8.83
C GLY A 25 -2.98 -21.60 8.06
N SER A 26 -3.72 -22.48 8.73
CA SER A 26 -4.34 -23.65 8.08
C SER A 26 -5.39 -23.29 7.02
N TYR A 27 -6.22 -22.27 7.28
CA TYR A 27 -7.23 -21.78 6.33
C TYR A 27 -6.71 -20.72 5.35
N TYR A 28 -5.41 -20.40 5.37
CA TYR A 28 -4.86 -19.41 4.44
C TYR A 28 -5.10 -19.77 2.97
N PRO A 29 -4.82 -21.01 2.51
CA PRO A 29 -5.02 -21.34 1.10
C PRO A 29 -6.48 -21.22 0.69
N ASP A 30 -7.39 -21.69 1.53
CA ASP A 30 -8.83 -21.62 1.26
C ASP A 30 -9.32 -20.18 1.15
N PHE A 31 -8.99 -19.33 2.13
CA PHE A 31 -9.33 -17.90 2.10
C PHE A 31 -8.75 -17.20 0.87
N TYR A 32 -7.51 -17.55 0.50
CA TYR A 32 -6.82 -16.93 -0.62
C TYR A 32 -7.40 -17.36 -1.97
N PHE A 33 -7.66 -18.64 -2.19
CA PHE A 33 -8.14 -19.16 -3.47
C PHE A 33 -9.63 -18.90 -3.70
N ASN A 34 -10.41 -18.81 -2.64
CA ASN A 34 -11.86 -18.61 -2.71
C ASN A 34 -12.29 -17.17 -2.38
N ASP A 35 -11.35 -16.23 -2.35
CA ASP A 35 -11.64 -14.79 -2.24
C ASP A 35 -12.52 -14.42 -1.02
N TYR A 36 -12.25 -15.03 0.14
CA TYR A 36 -13.00 -14.74 1.36
C TYR A 36 -12.16 -14.82 2.63
N ILE A 37 -12.70 -14.29 3.73
CA ILE A 37 -12.25 -14.58 5.10
C ILE A 37 -13.45 -15.00 5.95
N ALA A 38 -13.22 -15.86 6.94
CA ALA A 38 -14.28 -16.33 7.80
C ALA A 38 -13.89 -16.34 9.28
N TYR A 39 -14.88 -16.14 10.14
CA TYR A 39 -14.73 -16.15 11.58
C TYR A 39 -15.71 -17.15 12.23
N GLY A 40 -15.21 -18.00 13.13
CA GLY A 40 -15.97 -19.10 13.73
C GLY A 40 -17.01 -18.69 14.77
N TRP A 41 -17.32 -19.61 15.70
CA TRP A 41 -18.44 -19.54 16.66
C TRP A 41 -19.81 -19.62 15.98
N ASP A 42 -20.01 -20.71 15.23
CA ASP A 42 -21.13 -20.87 14.30
C ASP A 42 -22.47 -21.18 14.96
N ASP A 43 -22.52 -21.31 16.29
CA ASP A 43 -23.79 -21.25 17.01
C ASP A 43 -24.36 -19.83 17.11
N PHE A 44 -23.61 -18.82 16.67
CA PHE A 44 -24.02 -17.41 16.59
C PHE A 44 -24.01 -16.98 15.12
N THR A 45 -25.16 -17.13 14.45
CA THR A 45 -25.35 -16.81 13.02
C THR A 45 -26.37 -15.69 12.78
N ASN A 46 -27.17 -15.29 13.78
CA ASN A 46 -28.05 -14.14 13.65
C ASN A 46 -27.22 -12.85 13.75
N ILE A 47 -26.93 -12.24 12.60
CA ILE A 47 -26.08 -11.05 12.49
C ILE A 47 -26.73 -9.84 13.15
N GLU A 48 -28.05 -9.69 13.03
CA GLU A 48 -28.81 -8.57 13.61
C GLU A 48 -28.73 -8.59 15.14
N ASP A 49 -28.98 -9.74 15.77
CA ASP A 49 -28.89 -9.88 17.24
C ASP A 49 -27.49 -9.51 17.75
N LEU A 50 -26.44 -9.91 17.01
CA LEU A 50 -25.05 -9.61 17.33
C LEU A 50 -24.74 -8.12 17.18
N LYS A 51 -25.26 -7.46 16.15
CA LYS A 51 -25.13 -6.00 15.98
C LYS A 51 -25.84 -5.25 17.10
N GLU A 52 -27.01 -5.68 17.53
CA GLU A 52 -27.71 -5.03 18.64
C GLU A 52 -26.93 -5.10 19.98
N ALA A 53 -26.13 -6.16 20.18
CA ALA A 53 -25.25 -6.30 21.35
C ALA A 53 -24.11 -5.27 21.40
N LEU A 54 -23.81 -4.56 20.30
CA LEU A 54 -22.86 -3.44 20.31
C LEU A 54 -23.43 -2.15 20.89
N HIS A 55 -24.75 -2.02 20.89
CA HIS A 55 -25.44 -0.77 21.25
C HIS A 55 -26.15 -0.86 22.62
N SER A 56 -26.08 -2.01 23.30
CA SER A 56 -26.70 -2.23 24.62
C SER A 56 -25.84 -3.11 25.51
N ASP A 57 -25.47 -2.59 26.68
CA ASP A 57 -24.72 -3.34 27.71
C ASP A 57 -25.51 -4.55 28.25
N GLU A 58 -26.84 -4.43 28.32
CA GLU A 58 -27.73 -5.52 28.70
C GLU A 58 -27.66 -6.65 27.67
N LYS A 59 -27.82 -6.33 26.37
CA LYS A 59 -27.72 -7.32 25.28
C LYS A 59 -26.33 -7.95 25.20
N LYS A 60 -25.27 -7.15 25.42
CA LYS A 60 -23.90 -7.67 25.51
C LYS A 60 -23.70 -8.65 26.67
N THR A 61 -24.39 -8.43 27.78
CA THR A 61 -24.35 -9.33 28.94
C THR A 61 -25.09 -10.63 28.64
N LEU A 62 -26.28 -10.55 28.03
CA LEU A 62 -27.02 -11.73 27.58
C LEU A 62 -26.21 -12.57 26.58
N LEU A 63 -25.58 -11.93 25.59
CA LEU A 63 -24.71 -12.60 24.62
C LEU A 63 -23.56 -13.37 25.31
N LYS A 64 -22.96 -12.80 26.37
CA LYS A 64 -21.93 -13.49 27.15
C LYS A 64 -22.46 -14.71 27.88
N GLU A 65 -23.65 -14.63 28.46
CA GLU A 65 -24.28 -15.75 29.15
C GLU A 65 -24.64 -16.88 28.18
N GLU A 66 -25.18 -16.54 27.01
CA GLU A 66 -25.45 -17.51 25.96
C GLU A 66 -24.17 -18.15 25.43
N PHE A 67 -23.11 -17.36 25.21
CA PHE A 67 -21.82 -17.87 24.77
C PHE A 67 -21.26 -18.92 25.75
N LYS A 68 -21.31 -18.65 27.05
CA LYS A 68 -20.87 -19.61 28.08
C LYS A 68 -21.66 -20.91 28.08
N LYS A 69 -22.96 -20.85 27.76
CA LYS A 69 -23.82 -22.04 27.68
C LYS A 69 -23.46 -22.91 26.47
N LYS A 70 -23.18 -22.29 25.32
CA LYS A 70 -22.86 -23.01 24.08
C LYS A 70 -21.40 -23.49 24.03
N TYR A 71 -20.48 -22.70 24.58
CA TYR A 71 -19.04 -22.96 24.61
C TYR A 71 -18.47 -22.94 26.04
N PRO A 72 -18.83 -23.92 26.90
CA PRO A 72 -18.43 -23.93 28.31
C PRO A 72 -16.91 -24.07 28.52
N ASP A 73 -16.19 -24.62 27.54
CA ASP A 73 -14.74 -24.86 27.62
C ASP A 73 -13.91 -23.62 27.23
N GLU A 74 -14.50 -22.63 26.56
CA GLU A 74 -13.79 -21.39 26.20
C GLU A 74 -13.78 -20.42 27.39
N LYS A 75 -12.58 -20.19 27.93
CA LYS A 75 -12.37 -19.35 29.13
C LYS A 75 -12.16 -17.87 28.81
N ARG A 76 -12.11 -17.50 27.53
CA ARG A 76 -11.89 -16.12 27.06
C ARG A 76 -13.11 -15.64 26.26
N GLU A 77 -14.30 -15.85 26.80
CA GLU A 77 -15.58 -15.48 26.18
C GLU A 77 -15.62 -14.00 25.78
N GLY A 78 -15.09 -13.11 26.63
CA GLY A 78 -15.05 -11.68 26.35
C GLY A 78 -14.20 -11.33 25.13
N LEU A 79 -13.08 -12.05 24.94
CA LEU A 79 -12.22 -11.88 23.77
C LEU A 79 -12.92 -12.41 22.52
N ALA A 80 -13.47 -13.62 22.57
CA ALA A 80 -14.18 -14.23 21.46
C ALA A 80 -15.35 -13.34 20.98
N ILE A 81 -16.17 -12.86 21.89
CA ILE A 81 -17.31 -11.97 21.58
C ILE A 81 -16.82 -10.65 20.98
N ASN A 82 -15.82 -10.00 21.57
CA ASN A 82 -15.31 -8.74 21.03
C ASN A 82 -14.74 -8.91 19.61
N GLN A 83 -14.08 -10.03 19.33
CA GLN A 83 -13.53 -10.34 18.02
C GLN A 83 -14.64 -10.68 17.00
N MET A 84 -15.68 -11.40 17.43
CA MET A 84 -16.88 -11.64 16.63
C MET A 84 -17.57 -10.33 16.23
N LEU A 85 -17.77 -9.43 17.19
CA LEU A 85 -18.40 -8.12 16.94
C LEU A 85 -17.53 -7.23 16.04
N LEU A 86 -16.20 -7.29 16.20
CA LEU A 86 -15.26 -6.60 15.33
C LEU A 86 -15.39 -7.09 13.88
N PHE A 87 -15.46 -8.41 13.67
CA PHE A 87 -15.68 -8.99 12.36
C PHE A 87 -17.04 -8.61 11.75
N ILE A 88 -18.10 -8.58 12.55
CA ILE A 88 -19.48 -8.38 12.08
C ILE A 88 -19.77 -6.93 11.76
N ASP A 89 -19.34 -6.00 12.61
CA ASP A 89 -19.72 -4.60 12.48
C ASP A 89 -18.52 -3.66 12.33
N THR A 90 -17.42 -3.86 13.03
CA THR A 90 -16.33 -2.86 12.98
C THR A 90 -15.58 -2.86 11.64
N MET A 91 -15.30 -4.04 11.06
CA MET A 91 -14.71 -4.15 9.72
C MET A 91 -15.73 -3.74 8.65
N LYS A 92 -15.33 -2.87 7.72
CA LYS A 92 -16.22 -2.33 6.68
C LYS A 92 -15.71 -2.63 5.27
N ILE A 93 -16.61 -2.53 4.29
CA ILE A 93 -16.25 -2.61 2.86
C ILE A 93 -15.22 -1.52 2.55
N GLY A 94 -14.19 -1.89 1.79
CA GLY A 94 -13.03 -1.07 1.48
C GLY A 94 -11.82 -1.37 2.36
N ASP A 95 -12.02 -1.82 3.61
CA ASP A 95 -10.91 -2.02 4.54
C ASP A 95 -9.89 -3.02 4.01
N ILE A 96 -8.63 -2.81 4.40
CA ILE A 96 -7.54 -3.69 4.02
C ILE A 96 -7.44 -4.81 5.04
N VAL A 97 -7.37 -6.05 4.57
CA VAL A 97 -7.11 -7.22 5.40
C VAL A 97 -5.78 -7.85 5.00
N LEU A 98 -5.02 -8.27 6.01
CA LEU A 98 -3.76 -9.00 5.85
C LEU A 98 -3.89 -10.36 6.51
N ILE A 99 -3.71 -11.44 5.75
CA ILE A 99 -3.72 -12.82 6.28
C ILE A 99 -2.34 -13.48 6.16
N PRO A 100 -1.80 -14.07 7.24
CA PRO A 100 -0.54 -14.79 7.18
C PRO A 100 -0.75 -16.23 6.70
N SER A 101 0.20 -16.76 5.92
CA SER A 101 0.27 -18.18 5.59
C SER A 101 0.67 -19.02 6.80
N ALA A 102 0.57 -20.35 6.68
CA ALA A 102 1.23 -21.28 7.59
C ALA A 102 2.72 -20.93 7.76
N GLY A 103 3.20 -20.94 9.00
CA GLY A 103 4.56 -20.51 9.36
C GLY A 103 4.81 -18.99 9.27
N GLY A 104 3.88 -18.22 8.71
CA GLY A 104 4.03 -16.77 8.49
C GLY A 104 5.06 -16.44 7.40
N ASP A 105 5.31 -17.34 6.45
CA ASP A 105 6.27 -17.16 5.37
C ASP A 105 5.77 -16.20 4.28
N GLN A 106 4.45 -16.03 4.17
CA GLN A 106 3.80 -15.12 3.26
C GLN A 106 2.68 -14.36 3.95
N LEU A 107 2.40 -13.17 3.45
CA LEU A 107 1.32 -12.30 3.89
C LEU A 107 0.52 -11.89 2.65
N ALA A 108 -0.74 -12.33 2.56
CA ALA A 108 -1.65 -11.86 1.52
C ALA A 108 -2.37 -10.61 2.00
N ILE A 109 -2.51 -9.64 1.10
CA ILE A 109 -3.15 -8.34 1.33
C ILE A 109 -4.33 -8.23 0.38
N GLY A 110 -5.52 -7.94 0.92
CA GLY A 110 -6.75 -7.82 0.15
C GLY A 110 -7.66 -6.73 0.67
N VAL A 111 -8.68 -6.39 -0.12
CA VAL A 111 -9.72 -5.39 0.21
C VAL A 111 -11.02 -6.11 0.51
N ILE A 112 -11.71 -5.72 1.60
CA ILE A 112 -13.05 -6.23 1.92
C ILE A 112 -14.06 -5.70 0.88
N LYS A 113 -14.83 -6.61 0.28
CA LYS A 113 -15.82 -6.31 -0.77
C LYS A 113 -17.26 -6.55 -0.38
N SER A 114 -17.52 -7.18 0.76
CA SER A 114 -18.88 -7.40 1.24
C SER A 114 -19.02 -7.09 2.73
N ASP A 115 -20.26 -6.81 3.11
CA ASP A 115 -20.68 -7.00 4.49
C ASP A 115 -20.57 -8.48 4.89
N VAL A 116 -20.64 -8.74 6.20
CA VAL A 116 -20.69 -10.12 6.69
C VAL A 116 -21.97 -10.80 6.21
N TYR A 117 -21.84 -12.04 5.76
CA TYR A 117 -22.96 -12.91 5.42
C TYR A 117 -22.77 -14.30 6.05
N ILE A 118 -23.85 -15.07 6.09
CA ILE A 118 -23.82 -16.46 6.53
C ILE A 118 -23.74 -17.35 5.29
N TYR A 119 -22.66 -18.09 5.16
CA TYR A 119 -22.45 -19.09 4.12
C TYR A 119 -23.35 -20.30 4.37
N ASP A 120 -24.11 -20.70 3.37
CA ASP A 120 -24.92 -21.91 3.40
C ASP A 120 -24.22 -23.03 2.62
N ASN A 121 -23.53 -23.89 3.36
CA ASN A 121 -22.81 -25.06 2.86
C ASN A 121 -23.69 -26.14 2.22
N LYS A 122 -25.03 -25.97 2.21
CA LYS A 122 -25.97 -26.91 1.59
C LYS A 122 -26.44 -26.48 0.21
N SER A 123 -26.14 -25.24 -0.21
CA SER A 123 -26.73 -24.61 -1.40
C SER A 123 -25.74 -24.38 -2.55
N SER A 124 -24.44 -24.53 -2.29
CA SER A 124 -23.35 -24.29 -3.23
C SER A 124 -23.20 -25.47 -4.19
N GLU A 125 -23.36 -25.20 -5.49
CA GLU A 125 -22.94 -26.08 -6.59
C GLU A 125 -21.44 -25.89 -6.91
N ASP A 126 -20.68 -25.33 -5.98
CA ASP A 126 -19.26 -25.05 -6.16
C ASP A 126 -18.48 -26.36 -6.20
N ILE A 127 -17.68 -26.54 -7.25
CA ILE A 127 -16.83 -27.72 -7.45
C ILE A 127 -15.91 -27.92 -6.24
N ASP A 128 -15.49 -26.82 -5.64
CA ASP A 128 -14.68 -26.75 -4.43
C ASP A 128 -15.43 -27.18 -3.17
N ASP A 129 -16.72 -27.55 -3.19
CA ASP A 129 -17.42 -28.18 -2.07
C ASP A 129 -17.58 -29.71 -2.24
N ILE A 130 -17.29 -30.24 -3.43
CA ILE A 130 -17.43 -31.67 -3.75
C ILE A 130 -16.16 -32.46 -3.39
N LEU A 131 -14.99 -31.82 -3.51
CA LEU A 131 -13.70 -32.44 -3.24
C LEU A 131 -13.53 -32.69 -1.73
N ASP A 132 -12.56 -33.50 -1.31
CA ASP A 132 -12.09 -33.52 0.09
C ASP A 132 -10.80 -32.69 0.27
N ASP A 133 -10.33 -32.52 1.50
CA ASP A 133 -9.12 -31.74 1.78
C ASP A 133 -7.87 -32.33 1.09
N GLU A 134 -7.83 -33.64 0.87
CA GLU A 134 -6.72 -34.31 0.18
C GLU A 134 -6.74 -33.99 -1.32
N GLU A 135 -7.91 -34.03 -1.95
CA GLU A 135 -8.11 -33.70 -3.36
C GLU A 135 -7.87 -32.21 -3.65
N ARG A 136 -8.28 -31.31 -2.74
CA ARG A 136 -8.00 -29.86 -2.84
C ARG A 136 -6.52 -29.53 -2.59
N GLY A 137 -5.83 -30.37 -1.82
CA GLY A 137 -4.47 -30.11 -1.35
C GLY A 137 -4.37 -29.03 -0.27
N TYR A 138 -5.49 -28.61 0.32
CA TYR A 138 -5.55 -27.67 1.44
C TYR A 138 -6.82 -27.88 2.29
N LYS A 139 -6.77 -27.41 3.54
CA LYS A 139 -7.87 -27.55 4.52
C LYS A 139 -8.97 -26.54 4.26
N SER A 140 -10.21 -27.01 4.04
CA SER A 140 -11.38 -26.15 3.95
C SER A 140 -11.80 -25.56 5.32
N CYS A 141 -12.23 -24.30 5.32
CA CYS A 141 -12.70 -23.60 6.50
C CYS A 141 -14.21 -23.83 6.70
N PRO A 142 -14.60 -24.43 7.84
CA PRO A 142 -16.01 -24.75 8.08
C PRO A 142 -16.85 -23.56 8.55
N TYR A 143 -16.24 -22.38 8.75
CA TYR A 143 -16.90 -21.26 9.40
C TYR A 143 -17.95 -20.60 8.49
N LEU A 144 -19.09 -20.28 9.10
CA LEU A 144 -20.26 -19.80 8.37
C LEU A 144 -20.26 -18.29 8.17
N LYS A 145 -19.73 -17.51 9.11
CA LYS A 145 -19.68 -16.05 8.98
C LYS A 145 -18.53 -15.67 8.05
N ARG A 146 -18.85 -15.19 6.84
CA ARG A 146 -17.87 -14.88 5.79
C ARG A 146 -17.95 -13.42 5.33
N ARG A 147 -16.84 -12.94 4.78
CA ARG A 147 -16.74 -11.69 4.01
C ARG A 147 -15.93 -11.94 2.75
N ASN A 148 -16.37 -11.41 1.62
CA ASN A 148 -15.65 -11.51 0.36
C ASN A 148 -14.48 -10.53 0.36
N ILE A 149 -13.35 -11.00 -0.14
CA ILE A 149 -12.10 -10.26 -0.24
C ILE A 149 -11.67 -10.23 -1.71
N GLN A 150 -11.18 -9.08 -2.16
CA GLN A 150 -10.41 -9.03 -3.40
C GLN A 150 -8.92 -8.98 -3.02
N TRP A 151 -8.19 -10.07 -3.26
CA TRP A 151 -6.74 -10.09 -3.02
C TRP A 151 -6.00 -9.20 -4.01
N ILE A 152 -5.07 -8.39 -3.51
CA ILE A 152 -4.27 -7.45 -4.31
C ILE A 152 -2.86 -8.01 -4.51
N LYS A 153 -2.22 -8.48 -3.43
CA LYS A 153 -0.81 -8.81 -3.44
C LYS A 153 -0.45 -9.81 -2.36
N THR A 154 0.59 -10.60 -2.62
CA THR A 154 1.19 -11.49 -1.62
C THR A 154 2.66 -11.12 -1.43
N ILE A 155 3.08 -10.94 -0.19
CA ILE A 155 4.43 -10.53 0.19
C ILE A 155 5.10 -11.67 0.95
N LYS A 156 6.31 -12.04 0.53
CA LYS A 156 7.13 -13.00 1.27
C LYS A 156 7.71 -12.34 2.52
N LYS A 157 7.77 -13.08 3.62
CA LYS A 157 8.33 -12.64 4.91
C LYS A 157 9.67 -11.93 4.79
N GLY A 158 10.60 -12.47 3.99
CA GLY A 158 11.93 -11.87 3.79
C GLY A 158 11.95 -10.55 3.00
N LYS A 159 10.83 -10.13 2.40
CA LYS A 159 10.65 -8.83 1.73
C LYS A 159 9.71 -7.89 2.50
N LEU A 160 9.18 -8.35 3.63
CA LEU A 160 8.24 -7.59 4.44
C LEU A 160 8.98 -6.47 5.18
N ASP A 161 8.33 -5.32 5.31
CA ASP A 161 8.83 -4.23 6.14
C ASP A 161 9.13 -4.73 7.58
N PRO A 162 10.29 -4.38 8.15
CA PRO A 162 10.61 -4.75 9.52
C PRO A 162 9.56 -4.35 10.56
N HIS A 163 8.87 -3.22 10.38
CA HIS A 163 7.80 -2.76 11.26
C HIS A 163 6.60 -3.71 11.24
N LEU A 164 6.33 -4.38 10.12
CA LEU A 164 5.24 -5.34 10.00
C LEU A 164 5.56 -6.69 10.68
N TYR A 165 6.81 -6.99 11.06
CA TYR A 165 7.10 -8.19 11.86
C TYR A 165 6.40 -8.18 13.22
N LYS A 166 6.23 -7.00 13.83
CA LYS A 166 5.49 -6.88 15.10
C LYS A 166 4.01 -7.26 14.92
N LEU A 167 3.44 -6.95 13.76
CA LEU A 167 2.07 -7.33 13.40
C LEU A 167 1.91 -8.85 13.30
N MET A 168 2.90 -9.55 12.71
CA MET A 168 2.92 -11.02 12.62
C MET A 168 2.93 -11.72 13.99
N CYS A 169 3.40 -11.04 15.02
CA CYS A 169 3.43 -11.51 16.41
C CYS A 169 2.13 -11.25 17.19
N ALA A 170 1.13 -10.59 16.60
CA ALA A 170 -0.15 -10.31 17.25
C ALA A 170 -0.83 -11.62 17.71
N ARG A 171 -1.45 -11.61 18.89
CA ARG A 171 -2.02 -12.83 19.50
C ARG A 171 -3.51 -13.05 19.19
N ASN A 172 -4.23 -11.98 18.88
CA ASN A 172 -5.65 -12.05 18.60
C ASN A 172 -5.89 -12.49 17.15
N THR A 173 -7.06 -13.07 16.89
CA THR A 173 -7.47 -13.46 15.53
C THR A 173 -7.53 -12.24 14.62
N ILE A 174 -8.08 -11.13 15.12
CA ILE A 174 -8.20 -9.86 14.40
C ILE A 174 -7.54 -8.78 15.25
N SER A 175 -6.59 -8.09 14.64
CA SER A 175 -5.85 -6.98 15.27
C SER A 175 -5.89 -5.76 14.37
N ASP A 176 -6.08 -4.59 14.98
CA ASP A 176 -5.97 -3.31 14.28
C ASP A 176 -4.53 -3.11 13.79
N ALA A 177 -4.39 -2.92 12.48
CA ALA A 177 -3.14 -2.71 11.78
C ALA A 177 -3.03 -1.29 11.20
N SER A 178 -3.96 -0.38 11.51
CA SER A 178 -4.07 0.94 10.88
C SER A 178 -2.87 1.83 11.21
N ASN A 179 -2.19 1.61 12.33
CA ASN A 179 -0.90 2.26 12.65
C ASN A 179 0.27 1.82 11.75
N TYR A 180 0.07 0.84 10.87
CA TYR A 180 1.04 0.37 9.90
C TYR A 180 0.67 0.74 8.45
N ASP A 181 -0.36 1.56 8.27
CA ASP A 181 -0.93 1.91 6.97
C ASP A 181 0.12 2.32 5.92
N MET A 182 1.04 3.22 6.27
CA MET A 182 2.09 3.71 5.38
C MET A 182 2.99 2.58 4.87
N TYR A 183 3.29 1.58 5.71
CA TYR A 183 4.14 0.45 5.33
C TYR A 183 3.37 -0.54 4.45
N ILE A 184 2.07 -0.70 4.68
CA ILE A 184 1.20 -1.58 3.90
C ILE A 184 0.92 -0.95 2.53
N ASP A 185 0.57 0.35 2.50
CA ASP A 185 0.23 1.09 1.29
C ASP A 185 1.39 1.12 0.30
N ARG A 186 2.61 1.41 0.76
CA ARG A 186 3.80 1.44 -0.11
C ARG A 186 4.21 0.07 -0.66
N ASP A 187 3.82 -1.01 0.03
CA ASP A 187 4.03 -2.36 -0.46
C ASP A 187 2.99 -2.73 -1.51
N MET A 188 1.75 -2.25 -1.37
CA MET A 188 0.69 -2.41 -2.36
C MET A 188 0.93 -1.57 -3.62
N TYR A 189 1.25 -0.30 -3.45
CA TYR A 189 1.38 0.70 -4.51
C TYR A 189 2.67 1.51 -4.31
N PRO A 190 3.69 1.37 -5.18
CA PRO A 190 4.86 2.25 -5.19
C PRO A 190 4.53 3.75 -5.24
N ILE A 191 3.45 4.12 -5.95
CA ILE A 191 3.00 5.51 -6.09
C ILE A 191 1.51 5.60 -5.74
N TYR A 192 1.16 6.43 -4.75
CA TYR A 192 -0.24 6.60 -4.32
C TYR A 192 -0.53 7.99 -3.74
N LEU A 193 -1.80 8.39 -3.77
CA LEU A 193 -2.33 9.61 -3.15
C LEU A 193 -3.09 9.24 -1.89
N LYS A 194 -2.78 9.86 -0.75
CA LYS A 194 -3.50 9.67 0.52
C LYS A 194 -3.44 10.95 1.34
N ASN A 195 -4.57 11.34 1.96
CA ASN A 195 -4.66 12.55 2.80
C ASN A 195 -4.17 13.83 2.08
N GLY A 196 -4.40 13.94 0.77
CA GLY A 196 -3.95 15.07 -0.04
C GLY A 196 -2.45 15.12 -0.34
N LYS A 197 -1.67 14.12 0.08
CA LYS A 197 -0.24 13.98 -0.21
C LYS A 197 0.01 12.78 -1.12
N VAL A 198 0.94 12.94 -2.05
CA VAL A 198 1.42 11.86 -2.92
C VAL A 198 2.67 11.25 -2.28
N TYR A 199 2.72 9.92 -2.31
CA TYR A 199 3.79 9.11 -1.77
C TYR A 199 4.49 8.40 -2.92
N ILE A 200 5.82 8.54 -2.99
CA ILE A 200 6.66 7.94 -4.02
C ILE A 200 7.69 7.06 -3.33
N SER A 201 7.60 5.75 -3.57
CA SER A 201 8.44 4.76 -2.89
C SER A 201 9.43 4.16 -3.87
N LEU A 202 10.71 4.42 -3.63
CA LEU A 202 11.85 3.84 -4.36
C LEU A 202 12.41 2.69 -3.53
N ARG A 203 12.34 1.47 -4.07
CA ARG A 203 12.90 0.28 -3.40
C ARG A 203 14.33 0.06 -3.85
N VAL A 204 15.25 0.06 -2.90
CA VAL A 204 16.68 -0.17 -3.09
C VAL A 204 16.92 -1.68 -2.94
N GLU A 205 17.28 -2.37 -4.03
CA GLU A 205 17.50 -3.83 -4.00
C GLU A 205 18.96 -4.23 -3.76
N GLN A 206 19.86 -3.26 -3.68
CA GLN A 206 21.25 -3.49 -3.31
C GLN A 206 21.31 -4.28 -1.99
N LYS A 207 22.33 -5.14 -1.85
CA LYS A 207 22.56 -5.98 -0.65
C LYS A 207 23.77 -5.54 0.17
N GLU A 208 24.63 -4.72 -0.42
CA GLU A 208 25.81 -4.14 0.22
C GLU A 208 25.51 -2.70 0.65
N GLY A 209 26.37 -2.10 1.46
CA GLY A 209 26.18 -0.71 1.92
C GLY A 209 25.99 0.27 0.76
N ILE A 210 25.04 1.20 0.92
CA ILE A 210 24.83 2.28 -0.03
C ILE A 210 25.94 3.32 0.16
N SER A 211 26.59 3.73 -0.91
CA SER A 211 27.61 4.79 -0.88
C SER A 211 26.99 6.10 -0.38
N ALA A 212 27.67 6.77 0.55
CA ALA A 212 27.25 8.09 1.02
C ALA A 212 27.21 9.13 -0.12
N LEU A 213 28.10 8.99 -1.11
CA LEU A 213 28.09 9.85 -2.30
C LEU A 213 26.82 9.62 -3.12
N ASP A 214 26.45 8.36 -3.35
CA ASP A 214 25.29 8.05 -4.17
C ASP A 214 24.00 8.49 -3.46
N MET A 215 23.91 8.30 -2.15
CA MET A 215 22.79 8.80 -1.34
C MET A 215 22.71 10.33 -1.36
N SER A 216 23.86 11.01 -1.21
CA SER A 216 23.94 12.46 -1.29
C SER A 216 23.48 12.96 -2.67
N ASN A 217 23.91 12.31 -3.74
CA ASN A 217 23.51 12.65 -5.11
C ASN A 217 22.00 12.41 -5.32
N LEU A 218 21.46 11.27 -4.87
CA LEU A 218 20.02 11.01 -4.96
C LEU A 218 19.21 12.13 -4.32
N LEU A 219 19.54 12.54 -3.10
CA LEU A 219 18.82 13.60 -2.40
C LEU A 219 19.05 14.98 -3.02
N SER A 220 20.31 15.37 -3.21
CA SER A 220 20.67 16.71 -3.70
C SER A 220 20.25 16.93 -5.14
N SER A 221 20.45 15.96 -6.03
CA SER A 221 20.01 16.06 -7.42
C SER A 221 18.49 16.06 -7.55
N SER A 222 17.77 15.27 -6.72
CA SER A 222 16.30 15.32 -6.71
C SER A 222 15.77 16.70 -6.33
N LEU A 223 16.33 17.31 -5.27
CA LEU A 223 15.94 18.66 -4.85
C LEU A 223 16.35 19.72 -5.88
N PHE A 224 17.55 19.60 -6.46
CA PHE A 224 18.02 20.52 -7.49
C PHE A 224 17.08 20.54 -8.69
N ILE A 225 16.64 19.37 -9.15
CA ILE A 225 15.73 19.28 -10.28
C ILE A 225 14.39 19.94 -9.92
N LEU A 226 13.86 19.72 -8.71
CA LEU A 226 12.63 20.39 -8.26
C LEU A 226 12.78 21.92 -8.24
N HIS A 227 13.88 22.43 -7.71
CA HIS A 227 14.17 23.87 -7.66
C HIS A 227 14.40 24.47 -9.06
N ALA A 228 14.90 23.69 -10.03
CA ALA A 228 15.03 24.16 -11.40
C ALA A 228 13.68 24.46 -12.06
N PHE A 229 12.60 23.81 -11.63
CA PHE A 229 11.24 24.07 -12.11
C PHE A 229 10.37 24.82 -11.08
N GLU A 230 10.97 25.40 -10.04
CA GLU A 230 10.26 26.15 -9.00
C GLU A 230 9.66 27.45 -9.56
N ASP A 231 8.42 27.71 -9.17
CA ASP A 231 7.76 29.01 -9.29
C ASP A 231 7.21 29.45 -7.93
N GLU A 232 6.64 30.66 -7.84
CA GLU A 232 6.06 31.17 -6.58
C GLU A 232 4.95 30.28 -6.01
N LYS A 233 4.28 29.47 -6.85
CA LYS A 233 3.18 28.59 -6.42
C LYS A 233 3.70 27.30 -5.81
N ILE A 234 4.73 26.70 -6.41
CA ILE A 234 5.24 25.36 -6.06
C ILE A 234 6.32 25.42 -4.97
N LYS A 235 6.97 26.58 -4.78
CA LYS A 235 7.98 26.79 -3.73
C LYS A 235 7.57 26.24 -2.36
N SER A 236 6.38 26.61 -1.89
CA SER A 236 5.89 26.17 -0.58
C SER A 236 5.63 24.66 -0.50
N GLU A 237 5.33 24.02 -1.63
CA GLU A 237 5.19 22.56 -1.71
C GLU A 237 6.56 21.87 -1.66
N ILE A 238 7.56 22.39 -2.38
CA ILE A 238 8.95 21.86 -2.36
C ILE A 238 9.53 21.95 -0.95
N ASP A 239 9.38 23.10 -0.28
CA ASP A 239 9.86 23.31 1.09
C ASP A 239 9.20 22.34 2.10
N SER A 240 7.99 21.86 1.79
CA SER A 240 7.24 20.91 2.62
C SER A 240 7.51 19.44 2.31
N LEU A 241 8.35 19.13 1.32
CA LEU A 241 8.65 17.75 0.90
C LEU A 241 9.39 17.01 2.01
N GLU A 242 8.84 15.87 2.42
CA GLU A 242 9.44 15.00 3.44
C GLU A 242 10.08 13.78 2.79
N VAL A 243 11.21 13.31 3.33
CA VAL A 243 11.83 12.04 2.93
C VAL A 243 11.92 11.11 4.14
N LYS A 244 11.38 9.89 4.01
CA LYS A 244 11.56 8.80 4.96
C LYS A 244 12.45 7.73 4.35
N MET A 245 13.52 7.37 5.04
CA MET A 245 14.52 6.42 4.54
C MET A 245 14.69 5.26 5.51
N MET A 246 14.74 4.05 4.97
CA MET A 246 15.28 2.86 5.63
C MET A 246 16.59 2.51 4.91
N VAL A 247 17.72 2.85 5.54
CA VAL A 247 19.06 2.79 4.95
C VAL A 247 19.70 1.39 5.09
N GLU A 248 18.98 0.42 5.68
CA GLU A 248 19.42 -0.97 5.63
C GLU A 248 19.34 -1.49 4.19
N SER A 249 20.29 -2.32 3.78
CA SER A 249 20.42 -2.82 2.41
C SER A 249 20.10 -4.32 2.42
N PRO A 250 18.95 -4.77 1.87
CA PRO A 250 17.95 -4.03 1.07
C PRO A 250 16.99 -3.14 1.88
N GLY A 251 16.54 -2.02 1.30
CA GLY A 251 15.80 -0.95 1.99
C GLY A 251 14.87 -0.12 1.10
N VAL A 252 14.19 0.88 1.67
CA VAL A 252 13.19 1.72 0.96
C VAL A 252 13.44 3.20 1.24
N ILE A 253 13.44 4.02 0.18
CA ILE A 253 13.48 5.48 0.23
C ILE A 253 12.11 5.98 -0.23
N GLN A 254 11.41 6.75 0.61
CA GLN A 254 10.07 7.23 0.34
C GLN A 254 10.00 8.76 0.42
N PHE A 255 9.61 9.40 -0.67
CA PHE A 255 9.32 10.84 -0.75
C PHE A 255 7.82 11.08 -0.52
N ILE A 256 7.47 12.11 0.25
CA ILE A 256 6.10 12.44 0.66
C ILE A 256 5.89 13.93 0.48
N GLY A 257 4.96 14.35 -0.40
CA GLY A 257 4.70 15.76 -0.67
C GLY A 257 3.37 16.02 -1.36
N TYR A 258 3.08 17.29 -1.68
CA TYR A 258 1.89 17.66 -2.44
C TYR A 258 2.02 17.28 -3.93
N ALA A 259 0.89 17.29 -4.64
CA ALA A 259 0.79 16.72 -5.99
C ALA A 259 1.74 17.38 -7.01
N ALA A 260 1.95 18.70 -6.97
CA ALA A 260 2.79 19.36 -7.97
C ALA A 260 4.27 18.97 -7.79
N ALA A 261 4.80 19.11 -6.58
CA ALA A 261 6.21 18.78 -6.27
C ALA A 261 6.52 17.29 -6.51
N THR A 262 5.62 16.39 -6.11
CA THR A 262 5.80 14.94 -6.30
C THR A 262 5.69 14.52 -7.77
N THR A 263 4.80 15.15 -8.55
CA THR A 263 4.71 14.90 -9.99
C THR A 263 5.98 15.35 -10.71
N MET A 264 6.54 16.50 -10.35
CA MET A 264 7.82 16.96 -10.89
C MET A 264 8.95 15.98 -10.58
N LEU A 265 9.02 15.47 -9.34
CA LEU A 265 10.02 14.47 -8.94
C LEU A 265 9.87 13.16 -9.71
N LEU A 266 8.65 12.62 -9.79
CA LEU A 266 8.32 11.40 -10.54
C LEU A 266 8.64 11.54 -12.03
N GLY A 267 8.25 12.67 -12.61
CA GLY A 267 8.54 13.03 -13.98
C GLY A 267 10.02 13.05 -14.28
N SER A 268 10.79 13.69 -13.40
CA SER A 268 12.24 13.76 -13.52
C SER A 268 12.87 12.37 -13.43
N ILE A 269 12.49 11.56 -12.44
CA ILE A 269 12.97 10.18 -12.32
C ILE A 269 12.57 9.36 -13.55
N SER A 270 11.32 9.43 -14.00
CA SER A 270 10.84 8.66 -15.14
C SER A 270 11.53 9.05 -16.45
N GLN A 271 11.61 10.35 -16.74
CA GLN A 271 12.18 10.87 -17.96
C GLN A 271 13.69 10.59 -18.03
N PHE A 272 14.41 10.73 -16.91
CA PHE A 272 15.87 10.67 -16.90
C PHE A 272 16.45 9.29 -16.57
N ALA A 273 15.80 8.53 -15.69
CA ALA A 273 16.23 7.16 -15.39
C ALA A 273 15.70 6.16 -16.42
N PHE A 274 14.48 6.34 -16.93
CA PHE A 274 13.78 5.31 -17.72
C PHE A 274 13.42 5.73 -19.16
N GLY A 275 13.52 7.03 -19.51
CA GLY A 275 13.36 7.51 -20.88
C GLY A 275 11.93 7.50 -21.42
N ALA A 276 10.92 7.56 -20.55
CA ALA A 276 9.50 7.44 -20.92
C ALA A 276 8.76 8.80 -21.01
N ASP A 277 7.86 8.92 -21.99
CA ASP A 277 6.83 9.97 -22.10
C ASP A 277 5.64 9.61 -21.21
N ILE A 278 5.37 10.37 -20.14
CA ILE A 278 4.31 10.03 -19.19
C ILE A 278 3.43 11.25 -18.87
N ASN A 279 2.13 11.07 -19.01
CA ASN A 279 1.08 11.88 -18.41
C ASN A 279 0.70 11.28 -17.06
N PHE A 280 0.38 12.10 -16.07
CA PHE A 280 -0.08 11.67 -14.75
C PHE A 280 -1.50 12.21 -14.51
N GLU A 281 -2.41 11.38 -14.03
CA GLU A 281 -3.72 11.82 -13.52
C GLU A 281 -3.73 11.65 -11.99
N ILE A 282 -3.79 12.78 -11.27
CA ILE A 282 -3.79 12.84 -9.80
C ILE A 282 -4.99 13.65 -9.34
N ALA A 283 -5.88 13.05 -8.54
CA ALA A 283 -7.08 13.72 -8.04
C ALA A 283 -7.92 14.43 -9.14
N GLY A 284 -7.96 13.86 -10.35
CA GLY A 284 -8.68 14.43 -11.50
C GLY A 284 -7.97 15.55 -12.25
N GLN A 285 -6.75 15.93 -11.86
CA GLN A 285 -5.88 16.85 -12.63
C GLN A 285 -4.89 16.06 -13.48
N THR A 286 -4.71 16.47 -14.74
CA THR A 286 -3.76 15.85 -15.67
C THR A 286 -2.49 16.69 -15.77
N TYR A 287 -1.35 16.06 -15.54
CA TYR A 287 -0.01 16.61 -15.73
C TYR A 287 0.65 15.87 -16.89
N SER A 288 1.34 16.55 -17.80
CA SER A 288 1.95 15.91 -18.98
C SER A 288 3.44 16.19 -19.02
N ILE A 289 4.25 15.15 -19.26
CA ILE A 289 5.71 15.25 -19.35
C ILE A 289 6.14 14.63 -20.68
N HIS A 290 6.64 15.49 -21.57
CA HIS A 290 7.06 15.14 -22.93
C HIS A 290 8.59 15.07 -23.07
N SER A 291 9.08 14.09 -23.83
CA SER A 291 10.46 13.61 -23.91
C SER A 291 11.41 14.50 -24.69
N ASN A 292 11.05 15.75 -25.00
CA ASN A 292 11.98 16.65 -25.70
C ASN A 292 13.07 17.22 -24.77
N GLY A 293 13.25 16.63 -23.58
CA GLY A 293 14.30 16.93 -22.63
C GLY A 293 13.84 18.05 -21.69
N ALA A 294 13.85 17.79 -20.38
CA ALA A 294 13.46 18.80 -19.39
C ALA A 294 14.41 20.02 -19.41
N ALA A 295 15.61 19.86 -19.97
CA ALA A 295 16.47 20.95 -20.39
C ALA A 295 15.79 21.89 -21.41
N GLN A 296 15.19 21.35 -22.48
CA GLN A 296 14.48 22.13 -23.48
C GLN A 296 13.17 22.70 -22.90
N ALA A 297 12.46 21.94 -22.05
CA ALA A 297 11.27 22.43 -21.35
C ALA A 297 11.59 23.56 -20.36
N TYR A 298 12.73 23.48 -19.64
CA TYR A 298 13.26 24.55 -18.80
C TYR A 298 13.64 25.79 -19.64
N ILE A 299 14.33 25.58 -20.76
CA ILE A 299 14.67 26.65 -21.72
C ILE A 299 13.40 27.33 -22.25
N ASP A 300 12.37 26.56 -22.59
CA ASP A 300 11.13 27.09 -23.15
C ASP A 300 10.29 27.82 -22.07
N TYR A 301 10.27 27.31 -20.82
CA TYR A 301 9.66 27.96 -19.66
C TYR A 301 10.34 29.30 -19.29
N LYS A 302 11.69 29.33 -19.22
CA LYS A 302 12.44 30.54 -18.89
C LYS A 302 12.49 31.57 -20.03
N LYS A 303 12.40 31.14 -21.30
CA LYS A 303 12.29 32.04 -22.46
C LYS A 303 11.04 32.92 -22.45
N GLU A 304 9.96 32.47 -21.82
CA GLU A 304 8.74 33.26 -21.66
C GLU A 304 8.87 34.38 -20.62
N GLU A 305 9.84 34.29 -19.70
CA GLU A 305 9.98 35.20 -18.56
C GLU A 305 10.91 36.40 -18.86
N HIS A 306 12.07 36.21 -19.51
CA HIS A 306 13.03 37.30 -19.73
C HIS A 306 13.85 37.19 -21.03
N ARG A 307 13.88 38.29 -21.81
CA ARG A 307 14.67 38.42 -23.05
C ARG A 307 15.71 39.53 -22.89
N HIS A 308 16.95 39.15 -22.57
CA HIS A 308 18.19 39.62 -23.23
C HIS A 308 19.48 39.63 -22.37
N GLU A 309 19.45 39.38 -21.05
CA GLU A 309 20.68 39.27 -20.24
C GLU A 309 21.03 37.84 -19.79
N GLU A 310 20.09 36.90 -19.88
CA GLU A 310 20.16 35.59 -19.20
C GLU A 310 20.86 34.45 -19.97
N THR A 311 21.26 34.61 -21.24
CA THR A 311 21.67 33.46 -22.09
C THR A 311 22.87 32.66 -21.55
N MET A 312 23.88 33.32 -20.95
CA MET A 312 25.03 32.62 -20.34
C MET A 312 24.70 31.96 -19.00
N GLU A 313 23.81 32.58 -18.21
CA GLU A 313 23.34 32.02 -16.93
C GLU A 313 22.38 30.85 -17.18
N GLN A 314 21.57 30.94 -18.23
CA GLN A 314 20.73 29.85 -18.75
C GLN A 314 21.58 28.67 -19.24
N GLU A 315 22.64 28.90 -20.02
CA GLU A 315 23.56 27.82 -20.46
C GLU A 315 24.29 27.16 -19.28
N LYS A 316 24.70 27.95 -18.28
CA LYS A 316 25.34 27.41 -17.06
C LYS A 316 24.36 26.60 -16.22
N ASN A 317 23.14 27.09 -15.99
CA ASN A 317 22.09 26.39 -15.25
C ASN A 317 21.66 25.12 -15.98
N HIS A 318 21.59 25.15 -17.32
CA HIS A 318 21.32 23.99 -18.15
C HIS A 318 22.41 22.92 -18.01
N HIS A 319 23.68 23.31 -18.09
CA HIS A 319 24.79 22.38 -17.90
C HIS A 319 24.81 21.77 -16.49
N GLU A 320 24.51 22.57 -15.47
CA GLU A 320 24.41 22.09 -14.09
C GLU A 320 23.23 21.12 -13.91
N LEU A 321 22.08 21.41 -14.51
CA LEU A 321 20.92 20.52 -14.52
C LEU A 321 21.26 19.17 -15.17
N ASP A 322 21.93 19.16 -16.32
CA ASP A 322 22.36 17.94 -17.00
C ASP A 322 23.32 17.10 -16.14
N ILE A 323 24.24 17.75 -15.41
CA ILE A 323 25.15 17.08 -14.47
C ILE A 323 24.35 16.43 -13.34
N GLN A 324 23.40 17.16 -12.73
CA GLN A 324 22.59 16.65 -11.62
C GLN A 324 21.69 15.49 -12.07
N ILE A 325 21.12 15.59 -13.27
CA ILE A 325 20.39 14.50 -13.91
C ILE A 325 21.27 13.26 -14.08
N SER A 326 22.49 13.43 -14.59
CA SER A 326 23.43 12.33 -14.78
C SER A 326 23.83 11.69 -13.44
N ASN A 327 24.02 12.50 -12.39
CA ASN A 327 24.33 12.02 -11.05
C ASN A 327 23.17 11.22 -10.47
N LEU A 328 21.94 11.76 -10.55
CA LEU A 328 20.74 11.07 -10.10
C LEU A 328 20.59 9.71 -10.79
N LYS A 329 20.69 9.67 -12.12
CA LYS A 329 20.59 8.43 -12.90
C LYS A 329 21.62 7.40 -12.44
N LYS A 330 22.88 7.82 -12.36
CA LYS A 330 23.97 6.95 -11.92
C LYS A 330 23.73 6.42 -10.51
N SER A 331 23.26 7.26 -9.58
CA SER A 331 22.94 6.84 -8.22
C SER A 331 21.78 5.86 -8.15
N LEU A 332 20.71 6.07 -8.93
CA LEU A 332 19.59 5.11 -9.02
C LEU A 332 20.05 3.74 -9.56
N GLU A 333 20.91 3.73 -10.58
CA GLU A 333 21.49 2.51 -11.15
C GLU A 333 22.40 1.80 -10.16
N GLN A 334 23.31 2.52 -9.51
CA GLN A 334 24.26 1.96 -8.54
C GLN A 334 23.56 1.40 -7.30
N MET A 335 22.50 2.06 -6.84
CA MET A 335 21.64 1.60 -5.75
C MET A 335 20.71 0.45 -6.15
N GLN A 336 20.70 0.03 -7.43
CA GLN A 336 19.78 -0.99 -7.93
C GLN A 336 18.33 -0.67 -7.55
N VAL A 337 17.92 0.59 -7.75
CA VAL A 337 16.56 1.02 -7.47
C VAL A 337 15.62 0.32 -8.44
N SER A 338 14.67 -0.45 -7.92
CA SER A 338 13.68 -1.12 -8.75
C SER A 338 12.76 -0.08 -9.38
N ILE A 339 12.52 -0.21 -10.68
CA ILE A 339 11.50 0.60 -11.37
C ILE A 339 10.13 0.29 -10.75
N PRO A 340 9.36 1.29 -10.29
CA PRO A 340 7.95 1.12 -9.94
C PRO A 340 7.19 0.42 -11.06
N GLU A 341 6.29 -0.52 -10.74
CA GLU A 341 5.58 -1.29 -11.77
C GLU A 341 4.69 -0.42 -12.63
N GLU A 342 4.14 0.65 -12.07
CA GLU A 342 3.34 1.65 -12.77
C GLU A 342 4.12 2.39 -13.86
N LEU A 343 5.47 2.38 -13.77
CA LEU A 343 6.38 3.00 -14.73
C LEU A 343 7.02 1.98 -15.69
N LYS A 344 6.67 0.69 -15.60
CA LYS A 344 7.13 -0.35 -16.53
C LYS A 344 6.16 -0.44 -17.71
N ASN A 345 6.71 -0.52 -18.93
CA ASN A 345 5.99 -0.64 -20.20
C ASN A 345 4.96 -1.77 -20.21
#